data_AF-A0A957L173-F1
#
_entry.id   AF-A0A957L173-F1
#
_cell.length_a   1.000
_cell.length_b   1.000
_cell.length_c   1.000
_cell.angle_alpha   90.00
_cell.angle_beta   90.00
_cell.angle_gamma   90.00
#
_symmetry.space_group_name_H-M   'P 1'
#
loop_
_entity.id
_entity.type
_entity.pdbx_description
1 polymer ?
#
loop_
_entity_poly.entity_id
_entity_poly.type
_entity_poly.pdbx_seq_one_letter_code
_entity_poly.pdbx_strand_id
1 'polypeptide(L)'
;EYIPGYWVERNWDEVAQVRTTSVIDTVAASTPLEERGQTLIPVGGIAYAGARGISKVEVRVDGGEWQPAQLRQPLSETTWVIWRFDWPFSAGQHLFEVRTAEADGTPQIEETMRNRPSGATGIHSYEASL
;
A
#
# COMPACT_ATOMS: atom_id res chain seq x y z
N GLU A 1 36.39 -15.44 -8.20
CA GLU A 1 36.26 -14.38 -7.19
C GLU A 1 35.05 -13.53 -7.55
N TYR A 2 34.25 -13.11 -6.58
CA TYR A 2 33.12 -12.21 -6.81
C TYR A 2 33.65 -10.80 -7.05
N ILE A 3 33.13 -10.12 -8.06
CA ILE A 3 33.46 -8.72 -8.35
C ILE A 3 32.15 -7.92 -8.23
N PRO A 4 32.06 -6.95 -7.31
CA PRO A 4 30.86 -6.16 -7.12
C PRO A 4 30.53 -5.35 -8.38
N GLY A 5 29.24 -5.27 -8.71
CA GLY A 5 28.79 -4.43 -9.81
C GLY A 5 28.88 -2.94 -9.48
N TYR A 6 28.84 -2.09 -10.52
CA TYR A 6 28.94 -0.62 -10.42
C TYR A 6 28.09 0.01 -9.30
N TRP A 7 26.85 -0.47 -9.12
CA TRP A 7 25.93 0.04 -8.09
C TRP A 7 26.20 -0.55 -6.70
N VAL A 8 26.62 -1.81 -6.61
CA VAL A 8 26.99 -2.46 -5.35
C VAL A 8 28.21 -1.79 -4.73
N GLU A 9 29.21 -1.44 -5.55
CA GLU A 9 30.36 -0.62 -5.13
C GLU A 9 29.94 0.76 -4.57
N ARG A 10 28.77 1.24 -4.99
CA ARG A 10 28.16 2.49 -4.53
C ARG A 10 27.14 2.23 -3.43
N ASN A 11 27.29 1.16 -2.66
CA ASN A 11 26.48 0.88 -1.48
C ASN A 11 24.98 0.77 -1.78
N TRP A 12 24.61 0.32 -2.98
CA TRP A 12 23.27 -0.20 -3.24
C TRP A 12 23.22 -1.66 -2.84
N ASP A 13 22.04 -2.10 -2.41
CA ASP A 13 21.79 -3.49 -2.06
C ASP A 13 22.11 -4.42 -3.24
N GLU A 14 22.96 -5.42 -2.99
CA GLU A 14 23.38 -6.38 -4.02
C GLU A 14 22.29 -7.35 -4.46
N VAL A 15 21.31 -7.62 -3.57
CA VAL A 15 20.17 -8.47 -3.84
C VAL A 15 19.06 -7.68 -4.55
N ALA A 16 18.94 -6.39 -4.23
CA ALA A 16 17.96 -5.46 -4.79
C ALA A 16 16.51 -6.01 -4.75
N GLN A 17 16.18 -6.72 -3.68
CA GLN A 17 14.86 -7.31 -3.52
C GLN A 17 13.81 -6.20 -3.32
N VAL A 18 12.70 -6.27 -4.07
CA VAL A 18 11.59 -5.33 -3.93
C VAL A 18 11.07 -5.34 -2.50
N ARG A 19 11.00 -4.15 -1.89
CA ARG A 19 10.35 -3.93 -0.60
C ARG A 19 8.84 -4.03 -0.73
N THR A 20 8.23 -4.73 0.20
CA THR A 20 6.78 -4.83 0.30
C THR A 20 6.19 -3.46 0.57
N THR A 21 5.21 -3.07 -0.24
CA THR A 21 4.66 -1.71 -0.23
C THR A 21 3.20 -1.70 -0.67
N SER A 22 2.46 -0.72 -0.18
CA SER A 22 1.13 -0.36 -0.64
C SER A 22 0.99 1.14 -0.79
N VAL A 23 0.21 1.56 -1.76
CA VAL A 23 -0.05 2.98 -2.04
C VAL A 23 -1.53 3.24 -2.25
N ILE A 24 -1.98 4.43 -1.83
CA ILE A 24 -3.29 5.01 -2.13
C ILE A 24 -3.15 5.77 -3.45
N ASP A 25 -3.85 5.31 -4.48
CA ASP A 25 -3.85 5.95 -5.80
C ASP A 25 -5.09 6.85 -5.98
N THR A 26 -6.17 6.58 -5.24
CA THR A 26 -7.42 7.32 -5.38
C THR A 26 -8.25 7.36 -4.10
N VAL A 27 -8.89 8.52 -3.89
CA VAL A 27 -10.03 8.73 -3.00
C VAL A 27 -11.16 9.27 -3.89
N ALA A 28 -12.08 8.40 -4.30
CA ALA A 28 -13.01 8.65 -5.40
C ALA A 28 -14.25 9.46 -5.00
N ALA A 29 -14.03 10.66 -4.44
CA ALA A 29 -15.07 11.54 -3.93
C ALA A 29 -16.14 11.94 -4.97
N SER A 30 -15.77 11.99 -6.25
CA SER A 30 -16.66 12.31 -7.37
C SER A 30 -17.54 11.14 -7.82
N THR A 31 -17.29 9.93 -7.32
CA THR A 31 -18.02 8.71 -7.65
C THR A 31 -18.41 7.96 -6.37
N PRO A 32 -19.25 8.55 -5.52
CA PRO A 32 -19.72 7.89 -4.30
C PRO A 32 -20.56 6.66 -4.63
N LEU A 33 -20.54 5.69 -3.73
CA LEU A 33 -21.45 4.54 -3.73
C LEU A 33 -22.54 4.78 -2.68
N GLU A 34 -23.74 4.28 -2.94
CA GLU A 34 -24.84 4.28 -1.99
C GLU A 34 -25.15 2.84 -1.61
N GLU A 35 -24.94 2.48 -0.34
CA GLU A 35 -25.24 1.14 0.18
C GLU A 35 -25.98 1.24 1.51
N ARG A 36 -27.14 0.56 1.61
CA ARG A 36 -27.95 0.48 2.85
C ARG A 36 -28.26 1.85 3.50
N GLY A 37 -28.39 2.90 2.68
CA GLY A 37 -28.68 4.27 3.14
C GLY A 37 -27.45 5.03 3.67
N GLN A 38 -26.24 4.54 3.38
CA GLN A 38 -24.98 5.20 3.69
C GLN A 38 -24.21 5.51 2.40
N THR A 39 -23.69 6.73 2.32
CA THR A 39 -22.74 7.15 1.29
C THR A 39 -21.36 6.59 1.62
N LEU A 40 -20.75 5.88 0.67
CA LEU A 40 -19.40 5.33 0.77
C LEU A 40 -18.51 5.96 -0.29
N ILE A 41 -17.29 6.36 0.07
CA ILE A 41 -16.29 6.83 -0.89
C ILE A 41 -15.30 5.68 -1.14
N PRO A 42 -15.17 5.20 -2.39
CA PRO A 42 -14.15 4.22 -2.72
C PRO A 42 -12.75 4.82 -2.57
N VAL A 43 -11.94 4.21 -1.70
CA VAL A 43 -10.50 4.44 -1.59
C VAL A 43 -9.79 3.25 -2.19
N GLY A 44 -8.77 3.46 -3.00
CA GLY A 44 -8.11 2.36 -3.70
C GLY A 44 -6.68 2.64 -4.11
N GLY A 45 -6.00 1.57 -4.49
CA GLY A 45 -4.67 1.63 -5.05
C GLY A 45 -4.08 0.23 -5.24
N ILE A 46 -2.76 0.12 -5.10
CA ILE A 46 -2.05 -1.14 -5.28
C ILE A 46 -1.25 -1.56 -4.03
N ALA A 47 -0.98 -2.86 -3.93
CA ALA A 47 -0.01 -3.46 -3.02
C ALA A 47 0.91 -4.41 -3.79
N TYR A 48 2.19 -4.48 -3.41
CA TYR A 48 3.18 -5.26 -4.13
C TYR A 48 4.30 -5.76 -3.22
N ALA A 49 4.68 -7.03 -3.40
CA ALA A 49 5.75 -7.71 -2.67
C ALA A 49 6.65 -8.55 -3.61
N GLY A 50 6.74 -8.19 -4.89
CA GLY A 50 7.38 -9.06 -5.88
C GLY A 50 6.60 -10.38 -6.02
N ALA A 51 7.34 -11.49 -6.08
CA ALA A 51 6.78 -12.85 -6.15
C ALA A 51 6.31 -13.40 -4.79
N ARG A 52 6.41 -12.63 -3.70
CA ARG A 52 6.05 -13.09 -2.35
C ARG A 52 4.54 -13.01 -2.05
N GLY A 53 3.78 -12.42 -2.97
CA GLY A 53 2.32 -12.29 -2.86
C GLY A 53 1.86 -11.34 -1.75
N ILE A 54 0.57 -11.03 -1.74
CA ILE A 54 -0.07 -10.16 -0.75
C ILE A 54 -1.26 -10.91 -0.15
N SER A 55 -1.31 -11.00 1.19
CA SER A 55 -2.43 -11.64 1.90
C SER A 55 -3.49 -10.65 2.38
N LYS A 56 -3.08 -9.41 2.69
CA LYS A 56 -3.94 -8.41 3.33
C LYS A 56 -3.47 -7.00 3.02
N VAL A 57 -4.42 -6.11 2.74
CA VAL A 57 -4.23 -4.65 2.77
C VAL A 57 -5.16 -4.07 3.83
N GLU A 58 -4.67 -3.12 4.60
CA GLU A 58 -5.44 -2.41 5.61
C GLU A 58 -5.34 -0.90 5.40
N VAL A 59 -6.44 -0.21 5.66
CA VAL A 59 -6.54 1.24 5.60
C VAL A 59 -6.86 1.77 6.99
N ARG A 60 -6.21 2.87 7.39
CA ARG A 60 -6.52 3.63 8.59
C ARG A 60 -6.94 5.04 8.18
N VAL A 61 -7.95 5.57 8.87
CA VAL A 61 -8.43 6.94 8.68
C VAL A 61 -8.33 7.68 10.00
N ASP A 62 -7.75 8.88 9.99
CA ASP A 62 -7.63 9.81 11.13
C ASP A 62 -7.04 9.19 12.40
N GLY A 63 -6.05 8.30 12.24
CA GLY A 63 -5.41 7.63 13.37
C GLY A 63 -6.29 6.59 14.08
N GLY A 64 -7.43 6.20 13.49
CA GLY A 64 -8.32 5.15 14.00
C GLY A 64 -7.75 3.73 13.88
N GLU A 65 -8.62 2.74 13.95
CA GLU A 65 -8.22 1.34 13.76
C GLU A 65 -7.90 1.03 12.30
N TRP A 66 -6.99 0.07 12.10
CA TRP A 66 -6.72 -0.50 10.78
C TRP A 66 -7.90 -1.38 10.35
N GLN A 67 -8.47 -1.08 9.19
CA GLN A 67 -9.61 -1.79 8.63
C GLN A 67 -9.22 -2.55 7.35
N PRO A 68 -9.70 -3.78 7.15
CA PRO A 68 -9.34 -4.57 5.99
C PRO A 68 -9.93 -3.99 4.70
N ALA A 69 -9.10 -3.92 3.65
CA ALA A 69 -9.53 -3.63 2.30
C ALA A 69 -9.89 -4.92 1.55
N GLN A 70 -10.75 -4.80 0.55
CA GLN A 70 -11.06 -5.85 -0.41
C GLN A 70 -9.94 -5.97 -1.43
N LEU A 71 -9.46 -7.19 -1.69
CA LEU A 71 -8.42 -7.47 -2.68
C LEU A 71 -9.03 -8.03 -3.96
N ARG A 72 -8.58 -7.52 -5.10
CA ARG A 72 -8.84 -8.14 -6.39
C ARG A 72 -7.84 -9.28 -6.61
N GLN A 73 -8.32 -10.39 -7.17
CA GLN A 73 -7.43 -11.49 -7.56
C GLN A 73 -6.33 -10.99 -8.52
N PRO A 74 -5.04 -11.22 -8.21
CA PRO A 74 -3.94 -10.79 -9.08
C PRO A 74 -3.96 -11.53 -10.41
N LEU A 75 -3.43 -10.89 -11.45
CA LEU A 75 -3.36 -11.47 -12.80
C LEU A 75 -2.23 -12.51 -12.93
N SER A 76 -1.21 -12.44 -12.08
CA SER A 76 -0.13 -13.43 -11.96
C SER A 76 0.58 -13.30 -10.60
N GLU A 77 1.49 -14.23 -10.30
CA GLU A 77 2.30 -14.23 -9.07
C GLU A 77 3.17 -12.97 -8.89
N THR A 78 3.50 -12.27 -9.98
CA THR A 78 4.40 -11.10 -9.96
C THR A 78 3.73 -9.78 -10.32
N THR A 79 2.39 -9.78 -10.46
CA THR A 79 1.63 -8.53 -10.65
C THR A 79 1.28 -7.91 -9.30
N TRP A 80 1.22 -6.58 -9.26
CA TRP A 80 0.63 -5.88 -8.12
C TRP A 80 -0.83 -6.31 -7.88
N VAL A 81 -1.26 -6.25 -6.63
CA VAL A 81 -2.64 -6.52 -6.21
C VAL A 81 -3.38 -5.19 -6.13
N ILE A 82 -4.52 -5.10 -6.82
CA ILE A 82 -5.43 -3.96 -6.69
C ILE A 82 -6.28 -4.18 -5.44
N TRP A 83 -6.44 -3.14 -4.63
CA TRP A 83 -7.28 -3.16 -3.45
C TRP A 83 -8.29 -2.01 -3.45
N ARG A 84 -9.39 -2.20 -2.72
CA ARG A 84 -10.44 -1.19 -2.51
C ARG A 84 -10.93 -1.23 -1.06
N PHE A 85 -11.10 -0.07 -0.45
CA PHE A 85 -11.76 0.13 0.83
C PHE A 85 -12.92 1.11 0.62
N ASP A 86 -14.15 0.67 0.91
CA ASP A 86 -15.34 1.50 0.78
C ASP A 86 -15.54 2.27 2.09
N TRP A 87 -15.03 3.51 2.15
CA TRP A 87 -14.98 4.30 3.37
C TRP A 87 -16.33 4.96 3.67
N PRO A 88 -16.90 4.81 4.88
CA PRO A 88 -18.08 5.56 5.33
C PRO A 88 -17.84 7.07 5.28
N PHE A 89 -18.55 7.76 4.40
CA PHE A 89 -18.31 9.19 4.16
C PHE A 89 -18.54 10.03 5.42
N SER A 90 -17.55 10.88 5.73
CA SER A 90 -17.67 12.02 6.62
C SER A 90 -17.13 13.24 5.90
N ALA A 91 -17.78 14.40 6.06
CA ALA A 91 -17.27 15.64 5.50
C ALA A 91 -16.11 16.17 6.35
N GLY A 92 -15.11 16.77 5.70
CA GLY A 92 -13.97 17.38 6.38
C GLY A 92 -12.62 16.99 5.78
N GLN A 93 -11.57 17.32 6.53
CA GLN A 93 -10.21 16.90 6.21
C GLN A 93 -9.94 15.55 6.86
N HIS A 94 -9.45 14.61 6.05
CA HIS A 94 -9.18 13.25 6.46
C HIS A 94 -7.79 12.82 6.02
N LEU A 95 -7.09 12.12 6.92
CA LEU A 95 -5.82 11.46 6.63
C LEU A 95 -6.06 9.97 6.43
N PHE A 96 -5.80 9.48 5.23
CA PHE A 96 -5.84 8.07 4.89
C PHE A 96 -4.43 7.49 4.92
N GLU A 97 -4.26 6.31 5.49
CA GLU A 97 -2.99 5.59 5.55
C GLU A 97 -3.20 4.14 5.12
N VAL A 98 -2.21 3.54 4.47
CA VAL A 98 -2.31 2.16 3.97
C VAL A 98 -1.07 1.33 4.30
N ARG A 99 -1.30 0.09 4.75
CA ARG A 99 -0.26 -0.93 4.92
C ARG A 99 -0.70 -2.27 4.34
N THR A 100 0.28 -3.13 4.05
CA THR A 100 0.03 -4.46 3.52
C THR A 100 0.83 -5.53 4.26
N ALA A 101 0.43 -6.79 4.10
CA ALA A 101 1.19 -7.96 4.51
C ALA A 101 1.44 -8.90 3.33
N GLU A 102 2.60 -9.56 3.34
CA GLU A 102 2.99 -10.59 2.36
C GLU A 102 2.10 -11.85 2.48
N ALA A 103 2.20 -12.79 1.54
CA ALA A 103 1.36 -14.00 1.55
C ALA A 103 1.51 -14.85 2.83
N ASP A 104 2.68 -14.83 3.46
CA ASP A 104 2.97 -15.55 4.70
C ASP A 104 2.61 -14.77 5.98
N GLY A 105 2.08 -13.55 5.83
CA GLY A 105 1.72 -12.67 6.93
C GLY A 105 2.82 -11.72 7.38
N THR A 106 4.01 -11.73 6.77
CA THR A 106 5.08 -10.77 7.06
C THR A 106 4.59 -9.34 6.80
N PRO A 107 4.66 -8.42 7.80
CA PRO A 107 4.16 -7.07 7.63
C PRO A 107 5.09 -6.20 6.79
N GLN A 108 4.52 -5.21 6.09
CA GLN A 108 5.28 -4.11 5.53
C GLN A 108 6.11 -3.40 6.62
N ILE A 109 7.32 -2.97 6.26
CA ILE A 109 8.15 -2.14 7.14
C ILE A 109 7.53 -0.75 7.24
N GLU A 110 7.01 -0.43 8.42
CA GLU A 110 6.33 0.85 8.69
C GLU A 110 7.30 2.01 8.98
N GLU A 111 8.55 1.71 9.35
CA GLU A 111 9.58 2.73 9.54
C GLU A 111 9.96 3.38 8.20
N THR A 112 9.88 4.71 8.15
CA THR A 112 10.21 5.47 6.95
C THR A 112 11.72 5.49 6.70
N MET A 113 12.14 4.95 5.56
CA MET A 113 13.51 5.09 5.04
C MET A 113 13.50 5.59 3.60
N ARG A 114 14.55 6.33 3.25
CA ARG A 114 14.78 6.77 1.86
C ARG A 114 15.14 5.57 0.98
N ASN A 115 15.06 5.79 -0.33
CA ASN A 115 15.30 4.77 -1.36
C ASN A 115 16.69 4.10 -1.32
N ARG A 116 17.73 4.77 -0.82
CA ARG A 116 19.06 4.19 -0.68
C ARG A 116 19.24 3.64 0.75
N PRO A 117 19.80 2.42 0.92
CA PRO A 117 20.43 1.56 -0.10
C PRO A 117 19.53 0.53 -0.77
N SER A 118 18.34 0.26 -0.22
CA SER A 118 17.59 -0.97 -0.52
C SER A 118 16.10 -0.73 -0.74
N GLY A 119 15.77 0.36 -1.42
CA GLY A 119 14.39 0.78 -1.64
C GLY A 119 13.80 1.52 -0.43
N ALA A 120 12.76 2.31 -0.70
CA ALA A 120 12.07 3.07 0.35
C ALA A 120 11.15 2.14 1.15
N THR A 121 10.98 2.46 2.43
CA THR A 121 10.03 1.82 3.35
C THR A 121 9.18 2.90 4.02
N GLY A 122 8.19 2.50 4.80
CA GLY A 122 7.25 3.40 5.44
C GLY A 122 5.82 3.19 4.96
N ILE A 123 4.88 3.80 5.66
CA ILE A 123 3.46 3.80 5.32
C ILE A 123 3.18 4.95 4.34
N HIS A 124 2.40 4.69 3.30
CA HIS A 124 1.91 5.77 2.43
C HIS A 124 0.68 6.41 3.07
N SER A 125 0.67 7.74 3.12
CA SER A 125 -0.43 8.56 3.61
C SER A 125 -0.95 9.52 2.55
N TYR A 126 -2.25 9.78 2.54
CA TYR A 126 -2.92 10.68 1.61
C TYR A 126 -3.92 11.57 2.37
N GLU A 127 -3.75 12.89 2.29
CA GLU A 127 -4.69 13.86 2.85
C GLU A 127 -5.74 14.25 1.81
N ALA A 128 -7.01 14.19 2.17
CA ALA A 128 -8.12 14.61 1.33
C ALA A 128 -9.05 15.56 2.08
N SER A 129 -9.59 16.56 1.39
CA SER A 129 -10.72 17.37 1.87
C SER A 129 -11.95 16.92 1.10
N LEU A 130 -12.94 16.38 1.82
CA LEU A 130 -14.12 15.71 1.27
C LEU A 130 -15.42 16.39 1.74
#